data_AF-N1V3P8-F1
#
_entry.id   AF-N1V3P8-F1
#
_cell.length_a   1.000
_cell.length_b   1.000
_cell.length_c   1.000
_cell.angle_alpha   90.00
_cell.angle_beta   90.00
_cell.angle_gamma   90.00
#
_symmetry.space_group_name_H-M   'P 1'
#
loop_
_entity.id
_entity.type
_entity.pdbx_description
1 polymer ?
#
loop_
_entity_poly.entity_id
_entity_poly.type
_entity_poly.pdbx_seq_one_letter_code
_entity_poly.pdbx_strand_id
1 'polypeptide(L)'
;MALPDIARINGTLFEKVAALRMMSTVTGVNNIHIVVRLNNPMDLPAVEQQLLDAVPGLSIDDRRIVLRTFKYNGARLNEDGTFAEVIPMAY
;
A
#
# COMPACT_ATOMS: atom_id res chain seq x y z
N MET A 1 -10.03 5.93 24.97
CA MET A 1 -8.88 5.26 24.33
C MET A 1 -8.60 6.03 23.05
N ALA A 2 -7.57 6.88 23.02
CA ALA A 2 -7.25 7.68 21.85
C ALA A 2 -6.72 6.73 20.76
N LEU A 3 -7.28 6.80 19.55
CA LEU A 3 -6.71 6.14 18.39
C LEU A 3 -5.27 6.66 18.24
N PRO A 4 -4.25 5.78 18.14
CA PRO A 4 -2.89 6.25 17.91
C PRO A 4 -2.85 7.06 16.62
N ASP A 5 -2.07 8.15 16.64
CA ASP A 5 -1.90 9.06 15.51
C ASP A 5 -1.32 8.28 14.31
N ILE A 6 -2.21 7.91 13.38
CA ILE A 6 -1.92 7.05 12.22
C ILE A 6 -0.80 7.66 11.36
N ALA A 7 -0.68 8.99 11.35
CA ALA A 7 0.40 9.70 10.65
C ALA A 7 1.79 9.37 11.21
N ARG A 8 1.90 9.16 12.53
CA ARG A 8 3.16 8.86 13.21
C ARG A 8 3.59 7.41 13.01
N ILE A 9 2.65 6.48 12.87
CA ILE A 9 2.92 5.08 12.49
C ILE A 9 3.41 5.02 11.04
N ASN A 10 2.76 5.77 10.14
CA ASN A 10 3.12 5.80 8.72
C ASN A 10 4.58 6.22 8.50
N GLY A 11 5.04 7.32 9.09
CA GLY A 11 6.42 7.79 8.91
C GLY A 11 7.49 6.73 9.22
N THR A 12 7.31 5.98 10.32
CA THR A 12 8.31 4.98 10.75
C THR A 12 8.30 3.69 9.94
N LEU A 13 7.17 3.31 9.35
CA LEU A 13 7.08 2.06 8.60
C LEU A 13 7.71 2.20 7.20
N PHE A 14 7.47 3.33 6.52
CA PHE A 14 8.12 3.62 5.24
C PHE A 14 9.65 3.74 5.36
N GLU A 15 10.15 4.20 6.50
CA GLU A 15 11.59 4.22 6.81
C GLU A 15 12.15 2.82 7.05
N LYS A 16 11.42 1.94 7.75
CA LYS A 16 11.85 0.57 8.05
C LYS A 16 11.77 -0.37 6.84
N VAL A 17 10.80 -0.14 5.96
CA VAL A 17 10.54 -0.98 4.78
C VAL A 17 10.58 -0.10 3.55
N ALA A 18 11.78 0.13 3.00
CA ALA A 18 11.98 1.02 1.86
C ALA A 18 11.23 0.58 0.58
N ALA A 19 10.87 -0.71 0.49
CA ALA A 19 10.07 -1.24 -0.61
C ALA A 19 8.58 -0.85 -0.51
N LEU A 20 8.11 -0.42 0.66
CA LEU A 20 6.71 -0.05 0.89
C LEU A 20 6.34 1.22 0.11
N ARG A 21 5.22 1.17 -0.62
CA ARG A 21 4.72 2.28 -1.43
C ARG A 21 3.36 2.78 -0.97
N MET A 22 2.49 1.85 -0.59
CA MET A 22 1.17 2.18 -0.12
C MET A 22 0.70 1.12 0.87
N MET A 23 -0.05 1.56 1.85
CA MET A 23 -0.82 0.70 2.73
C MET A 23 -2.21 1.29 2.86
N SER A 24 -3.23 0.49 2.59
CA SER A 24 -4.63 0.89 2.68
C SER A 24 -5.43 -0.18 3.39
N THR A 25 -6.41 0.22 4.18
CA THR A 25 -7.35 -0.70 4.80
C THR A 25 -8.52 -1.01 3.86
N VAL A 26 -9.00 -2.24 3.90
CA VAL A 26 -10.18 -2.71 3.18
C VAL A 26 -11.07 -3.49 4.14
N THR A 27 -12.34 -3.66 3.79
CA THR A 27 -13.26 -4.48 4.59
C THR A 27 -13.04 -5.97 4.33
N GLY A 28 -12.96 -6.78 5.38
CA GLY A 28 -12.86 -8.25 5.28
C GLY A 28 -11.93 -8.86 6.32
N VAL A 29 -11.65 -10.17 6.19
CA VAL A 29 -10.70 -10.89 7.06
C VAL A 29 -9.26 -10.47 6.74
N ASN A 30 -8.92 -10.36 5.45
CA ASN A 30 -7.67 -9.79 4.97
C ASN A 30 -7.90 -8.29 4.70
N ASN A 31 -7.77 -7.50 5.77
CA ASN A 31 -8.21 -6.11 5.82
C ASN A 31 -7.12 -5.08 5.49
N ILE A 32 -5.92 -5.52 5.12
CA ILE A 32 -4.81 -4.64 4.75
C ILE A 32 -4.36 -4.99 3.34
N HIS A 33 -4.34 -3.99 2.46
CA HIS A 33 -3.73 -4.07 1.15
C HIS A 33 -2.41 -3.30 1.17
N ILE A 34 -1.32 -4.01 0.86
CA ILE A 34 0.04 -3.48 0.87
C ILE A 34 0.56 -3.52 -0.56
N VAL A 35 1.05 -2.39 -1.05
CA VAL A 35 1.77 -2.30 -2.33
C VAL A 35 3.23 -2.07 -2.04
N VAL A 36 4.06 -2.95 -2.57
CA VAL A 36 5.51 -2.85 -2.52
C VAL A 36 6.09 -2.76 -3.92
N ARG A 37 7.23 -2.07 -4.05
CA ARG A 37 8.00 -2.03 -5.28
C ARG A 37 9.27 -2.86 -5.11
N LEU A 38 9.35 -3.95 -5.86
CA LEU A 38 10.51 -4.83 -5.89
C LEU A 38 11.37 -4.53 -7.11
N ASN A 39 12.70 -4.62 -6.96
CA ASN A 39 13.62 -4.58 -8.10
C ASN A 39 13.70 -5.96 -8.77
N ASN A 40 13.60 -7.03 -7.96
CA ASN A 40 13.50 -8.41 -8.42
C ASN A 40 12.35 -9.11 -7.68
N PRO A 41 11.48 -9.90 -8.35
CA PRO A 41 10.45 -10.69 -7.67
C PRO A 41 10.97 -11.59 -6.55
N MET A 42 12.23 -12.05 -6.66
CA MET A 42 12.88 -12.87 -5.63
C MET A 42 13.16 -12.11 -4.32
N ASP A 43 13.05 -10.79 -4.31
CA ASP A 43 13.23 -9.96 -3.11
C ASP A 43 11.99 -10.01 -2.19
N LEU A 44 10.86 -10.53 -2.68
CA LEU A 44 9.58 -10.53 -1.96
C LEU A 44 9.69 -11.14 -0.54
N PRO A 45 10.28 -12.33 -0.33
CA PRO A 45 10.35 -12.92 1.01
C PRO A 45 11.11 -12.04 2.03
N ALA A 46 12.15 -11.34 1.58
CA ALA A 46 12.91 -10.43 2.46
C ALA A 46 12.07 -9.22 2.86
N VAL A 47 11.30 -8.66 1.93
CA VAL A 47 10.37 -7.54 2.21
C VAL A 47 9.24 -7.98 3.12
N GLU A 48 8.69 -9.19 2.94
CA GLU A 48 7.68 -9.76 3.83
C GLU A 48 8.21 -9.89 5.26
N GLN A 49 9.43 -10.39 5.43
CA GLN A 49 10.04 -10.49 6.75
C GLN A 49 10.20 -9.12 7.41
N GLN A 50 10.67 -8.11 6.66
CA GLN A 50 10.77 -6.74 7.17
C GLN A 50 9.41 -6.18 7.62
N LEU A 51 8.33 -6.47 6.88
CA LEU A 51 6.97 -6.06 7.25
C LEU A 51 6.50 -6.74 8.54
N LEU A 52 6.71 -8.06 8.65
CA LEU A 52 6.33 -8.84 9.83
C LEU A 52 7.11 -8.40 11.08
N ASP A 53 8.41 -8.11 10.93
CA ASP A 53 9.26 -7.61 12.01
C ASP A 53 8.86 -6.18 12.44
N ALA A 54 8.43 -5.35 11.49
CA ALA A 54 8.07 -3.96 11.75
C ALA A 54 6.66 -3.80 12.35
N VAL A 55 5.74 -4.75 12.09
CA VAL A 55 4.33 -4.66 12.49
C VAL A 55 3.91 -5.90 13.28
N PRO A 56 3.98 -5.85 14.63
CA PRO A 56 3.53 -6.94 15.48
C PRO A 56 2.06 -7.28 15.22
N GLY A 57 1.78 -8.58 15.01
CA GLY A 57 0.42 -9.08 14.74
C GLY A 57 -0.02 -9.04 13.28
N LEU A 58 0.84 -8.56 12.35
CA LEU A 58 0.60 -8.71 10.92
C LEU A 58 0.73 -10.18 10.52
N SER A 59 -0.19 -10.64 9.67
CA SER A 59 -0.08 -11.91 8.93
C SER A 59 -0.28 -11.65 7.44
N ILE A 60 0.38 -12.45 6.60
CA ILE A 60 0.35 -12.30 5.13
C ILE A 60 -0.21 -13.58 4.51
N ASP A 61 -1.41 -13.46 3.95
CA ASP A 61 -2.18 -14.59 3.43
C ASP A 61 -2.12 -14.71 1.90
N ASP A 62 -2.10 -13.58 1.17
CA ASP A 62 -2.14 -13.56 -0.30
C ASP A 62 -1.01 -12.70 -0.90
N ARG A 63 -0.50 -13.13 -2.07
CA ARG A 63 0.64 -12.53 -2.78
C ARG A 63 0.28 -12.37 -4.25
N ARG A 64 0.34 -11.13 -4.75
CA ARG A 64 0.02 -10.81 -6.14
C ARG A 64 1.15 -10.03 -6.76
N ILE A 65 1.65 -10.52 -7.90
CA ILE A 65 2.67 -9.83 -8.69
C ILE A 65 1.99 -9.14 -9.86
N VAL A 66 2.13 -7.82 -9.92
CA VAL A 66 1.66 -7.02 -11.06
C VAL A 66 2.73 -7.07 -12.15
N LEU A 67 2.46 -7.82 -13.22
CA LEU A 67 3.37 -7.93 -14.37
C LEU A 67 3.29 -6.72 -15.31
N ARG A 68 2.12 -6.08 -15.37
CA ARG A 68 1.87 -4.91 -16.21
C ARG A 68 0.78 -4.03 -15.62
N THR A 69 1.07 -2.74 -15.49
CA THR A 69 0.06 -1.73 -15.16
C THR A 69 -0.49 -1.13 -16.45
N PHE A 70 -1.79 -1.30 -16.67
CA PHE A 70 -2.45 -0.78 -17.88
C PHE A 70 -2.96 0.65 -17.72
N LYS A 71 -3.16 1.12 -16.48
CA LYS A 71 -3.73 2.43 -16.19
C LYS A 71 -3.01 3.06 -15.00
N TYR A 72 -2.38 4.21 -15.25
CA TYR A 72 -1.74 5.06 -14.24
C TYR A 72 -2.57 6.32 -13.93
N ASN A 73 -3.77 6.42 -14.50
CA ASN A 73 -4.56 7.65 -14.50
C ASN A 73 -5.79 7.46 -13.63
N GLY A 74 -5.89 8.18 -12.53
CA GLY A 74 -7.13 8.43 -11.81
C GLY A 74 -7.96 9.51 -12.51
N ALA A 75 -9.18 9.72 -12.03
CA ALA A 75 -10.03 10.83 -12.46
C ALA A 75 -10.51 11.58 -11.23
N ARG A 76 -10.38 12.92 -11.23
CA ARG A 76 -11.10 13.77 -10.29
C ARG A 76 -12.48 14.04 -10.87
N LEU A 77 -13.50 13.90 -10.04
CA LEU A 77 -14.86 14.29 -10.37
C LEU A 77 -15.16 15.65 -9.75
N ASN A 78 -16.00 16.44 -10.41
CA ASN A 78 -16.61 17.62 -9.83
C ASN A 78 -17.65 17.20 -8.77
N GLU A 79 -18.16 18.18 -8.00
CA GLU A 79 -19.18 17.93 -6.98
C GLU A 79 -20.49 17.35 -7.56
N ASP A 80 -20.80 17.66 -8.81
CA ASP A 80 -21.94 17.13 -9.56
C ASP A 80 -21.68 15.73 -10.16
N GLY A 81 -20.51 15.13 -9.89
CA GLY A 81 -20.10 13.82 -10.38
C GLY A 81 -19.59 13.82 -11.84
N THR A 82 -19.53 14.96 -12.52
CA THR A 82 -18.98 15.05 -13.87
C THR A 82 -17.46 14.94 -13.87
N PHE A 83 -16.89 14.48 -14.98
CA PHE A 83 -15.44 14.38 -15.15
C PHE A 83 -14.79 15.77 -15.08
N ALA A 84 -13.83 15.96 -14.19
CA ALA A 84 -13.08 17.20 -14.07
C ALA A 84 -11.72 17.09 -14.78
N GLU A 85 -10.88 16.17 -14.34
CA GLU A 85 -9.52 16.01 -14.88
C GLU A 85 -8.95 14.61 -14.62
N VAL A 86 -7.89 14.29 -15.36
CA VAL A 86 -7.06 13.11 -15.12
C VAL A 86 -6.02 13.41 -14.04
N ILE A 87 -5.94 12.57 -13.02
CA ILE A 87 -4.93 12.66 -11.97
C ILE A 87 -3.90 11.54 -12.15
N PRO A 88 -2.61 11.83 -12.34
CA PRO A 88 -1.57 10.80 -12.31
C PRO A 88 -1.57 10.08 -10.96
N MET A 89 -1.66 8.77 -11.00
CA MET A 89 -1.54 7.90 -9.83
C MET A 89 -0.18 7.20 -9.89
N ALA A 90 0.71 7.60 -9.00
CA ALA A 90 1.94 6.86 -8.72
C ALA A 90 1.74 6.11 -7.40
N TYR A 91 2.00 4.80 -7.43
CA TYR A 91 2.26 4.01 -6.22
C TYR A 91 3.77 3.99 -6.00
#